data_AF-L0E1F5-F1
#
_entry.id   AF-L0E1F5-F1
#
_cell.length_a   1.000
_cell.length_b   1.000
_cell.length_c   1.000
_cell.angle_alpha   90.00
_cell.angle_beta   90.00
_cell.angle_gamma   90.00
#
_symmetry.space_group_name_H-M   'P 1'
#
loop_
_entity.id
_entity.type
_entity.pdbx_description
1 polymer ?
#
loop_
_entity_poly.entity_id
_entity_poly.type
_entity_poly.pdbx_seq_one_letter_code
_entity_poly.pdbx_strand_id
1 'polypeptide(L)' 'MERQRLQHVLGMHLSETNNRPDLARRALAAGLGCIPEDTEIATQEDGFGWRELR' A
#
# COMPACT_ATOMS: atom_id res chain seq x y z
N MET A 1 -6.98 -18.23 11.97
CA MET A 1 -5.98 -17.49 11.17
C MET A 1 -6.54 -16.11 10.85
N GLU A 2 -6.04 -15.08 11.51
CA GLU A 2 -6.65 -13.74 11.66
C GLU A 2 -6.72 -12.88 10.37
N ARG A 3 -6.26 -13.41 9.23
CA ARG A 3 -6.18 -12.71 7.94
C ARG A 3 -7.17 -13.18 6.88
N GLN A 4 -7.99 -14.20 7.15
CA GLN A 4 -8.91 -14.75 6.13
C GLN A 4 -10.00 -13.77 5.69
N ARG A 5 -10.26 -12.71 6.46
CA ARG A 5 -11.24 -11.66 6.14
C ARG A 5 -10.59 -10.36 5.64
N LEU A 6 -9.26 -10.31 5.55
CA LEU A 6 -8.53 -9.12 5.09
C LEU A 6 -8.69 -9.01 3.57
N GLN A 7 -9.20 -7.86 3.09
CA GLN A 7 -9.49 -7.66 1.66
C GLN A 7 -8.56 -6.66 1.01
N HIS A 8 -8.24 -5.56 1.70
CA HIS A 8 -7.43 -4.48 1.17
C HIS A 8 -6.37 -4.09 2.18
N VAL A 9 -5.14 -3.90 1.70
CA VAL A 9 -4.06 -3.24 2.45
C VAL A 9 -3.51 -2.14 1.58
N LEU A 10 -3.49 -0.93 2.12
CA LEU A 10 -3.03 0.28 1.43
C LEU A 10 -1.83 0.82 2.19
N GLY A 11 -0.73 1.07 1.49
CA GLY A 11 0.37 1.86 2.05
C GLY A 11 0.05 3.34 1.94
N MET A 12 0.45 4.11 2.94
CA MET A 12 0.37 5.58 2.88
C MET A 12 1.77 6.15 2.89
N HIS A 13 2.11 6.92 1.86
CA HIS A 13 3.38 7.62 1.75
C HIS A 13 3.14 9.13 1.90
N LEU A 14 3.49 9.65 3.09
CA LEU A 14 3.26 11.05 3.50
C LEU A 14 4.54 11.90 3.48
N SER A 15 5.68 11.35 3.05
CA SER A 15 6.95 12.09 3.11
C SER A 15 7.17 12.90 1.84
N GLU A 16 7.10 14.23 1.97
CA GLU A 16 7.46 15.18 0.90
C GLU A 16 8.98 15.18 0.63
N THR A 17 9.80 14.98 1.66
CA THR A 17 11.26 15.20 1.60
C THR A 17 12.06 13.92 1.34
N ASN A 18 11.58 12.75 1.76
CA ASN A 18 12.27 11.47 1.60
C ASN A 18 11.48 10.56 0.65
N ASN A 19 11.45 11.00 -0.60
CA ASN A 19 10.35 10.69 -1.51
C ASN A 19 10.70 9.61 -2.53
N ARG A 20 10.92 8.37 -2.07
CA ARG A 20 11.03 7.21 -2.97
C ARG A 20 9.84 6.26 -2.75
N PRO A 21 8.68 6.53 -3.39
CA PRO A 21 7.50 5.66 -3.32
C PRO A 21 7.82 4.19 -3.63
N ASP A 22 8.79 3.94 -4.51
CA ASP A 22 9.25 2.59 -4.86
C ASP A 22 9.81 1.82 -3.66
N LEU A 23 10.48 2.51 -2.71
CA LEU A 23 10.99 1.87 -1.50
C LEU A 23 9.85 1.48 -0.56
N ALA A 24 8.86 2.35 -0.39
CA ALA A 24 7.67 2.08 0.42
C ALA A 24 6.86 0.91 -0.17
N ARG A 25 6.65 0.93 -1.49
CA ARG A 25 5.99 -0.15 -2.24
C ARG A 25 6.69 -1.49 -2.03
N ARG A 26 8.02 -1.53 -2.22
CA ARG A 26 8.81 -2.76 -2.01
C ARG A 26 8.76 -3.26 -0.57
N ALA A 27 8.85 -2.36 0.41
CA ALA A 27 8.78 -2.73 1.82
C ALA A 27 7.42 -3.31 2.20
N LEU A 28 6.32 -2.69 1.72
CA LEU A 28 4.97 -3.17 1.97
C LEU A 28 4.71 -4.52 1.30
N ALA A 29 5.10 -4.68 0.03
CA ALA A 29 5.00 -5.94 -0.69
C ALA A 29 5.72 -7.08 0.03
N ALA A 30 6.93 -6.83 0.53
CA ALA A 30 7.68 -7.80 1.32
C ALA A 30 6.96 -8.20 2.62
N GLY A 31 6.34 -7.24 3.32
CA GLY A 31 5.56 -7.52 4.54
C GLY A 31 4.26 -8.29 4.27
N LEU A 32 3.66 -8.10 3.09
CA LEU A 32 2.45 -8.79 2.65
C LEU A 32 2.74 -10.15 1.99
N GLY A 33 3.99 -10.40 1.58
CA GLY A 33 4.36 -11.58 0.82
C GLY A 33 3.81 -11.57 -0.61
N CYS A 34 3.64 -10.39 -1.21
CA CYS A 34 3.19 -10.21 -2.58
C CYS A 34 4.24 -9.48 -3.43
N ILE A 35 3.95 -9.29 -4.72
CA ILE A 35 4.81 -8.50 -5.61
C ILE A 35 4.49 -6.99 -5.49
N PRO A 36 5.47 -6.09 -5.70
CA PRO A 36 5.27 -4.64 -5.61
C PRO A 36 4.12 -4.08 -6.45
N GLU A 37 3.82 -4.71 -7.57
CA GLU A 37 2.78 -4.33 -8.52
C GLU A 37 1.37 -4.59 -7.96
N ASP A 38 1.22 -5.58 -7.07
CA ASP A 38 -0.03 -5.90 -6.37
C ASP A 38 -0.29 -4.98 -5.17
N THR A 39 0.65 -4.08 -4.89
CA THR A 39 0.58 -3.19 -3.74
C THR A 39 0.09 -1.82 -4.15
N GLU A 40 -0.86 -1.24 -3.43
CA GLU A 40 -1.30 0.13 -3.68
C GLU A 40 -0.70 1.07 -2.62
N ILE A 41 -0.14 2.18 -3.09
CA ILE A 41 0.45 3.22 -2.25
C ILE A 41 -0.28 4.52 -2.54
N ALA A 42 -0.92 5.07 -1.52
CA ALA A 42 -1.48 6.41 -1.56
C ALA A 42 -0.35 7.45 -1.41
N THR A 43 -0.33 8.43 -2.30
CA THR A 43 0.55 9.60 -2.19
C THR A 43 -0.22 10.77 -1.59
N GLN A 44 0.50 11.79 -1.13
CA GLN A 44 -0.14 13.02 -0.64
C GLN A 44 -0.92 13.76 -1.75
N GLU A 45 -0.44 13.72 -2.99
CA GLU A 45 -1.06 14.40 -4.13
C GLU A 45 -2.28 13.62 -4.66
N ASP A 46 -2.15 12.30 -4.82
CA ASP A 46 -3.17 11.49 -5.49
C ASP A 46 -4.13 10.77 -4.53
N GLY A 47 -3.72 10.60 -3.26
CA GLY A 47 -4.48 9.81 -2.30
C GLY A 47 -4.68 8.37 -2.79
N PHE A 48 -5.87 7.81 -2.57
CA PHE A 48 -6.28 6.51 -3.10
C PHE A 48 -7.77 6.53 -3.45
N GLY A 49 -8.18 5.68 -4.39
CA GLY A 49 -9.58 5.56 -4.79
C GLY A 49 -10.44 4.83 -3.76
N TRP A 50 -11.75 5.15 -3.72
CA TRP A 50 -12.73 4.47 -2.88
C TRP A 50 -12.70 2.94 -3.04
N ARG A 51 -12.88 2.23 -1.93
CA ARG A 51 -12.90 0.76 -1.87
C ARG A 51 -14.16 0.26 -1.20
N GLU A 52 -14.67 -0.85 -1.72
CA GLU A 52 -15.79 -1.59 -1.12
C GLU A 52 -15.25 -2.81 -0.37
N LEU A 53 -15.90 -3.15 0.74
CA LEU A 53 -15.71 -4.41 1.45
C LEU A 53 -16.78 -5.40 1.00
N ARG A 54 -16.35 -6.62 0.68
CA ARG A 54 -17.20 -7.75 0.31
C ARG A 54 -17.57 -8.63 1.50
#